data_AF-A0A5C7LMZ7-F1
#
_entry.id   AF-A0A5C7LMZ7-F1
#
_cell.length_a   1.000
_cell.length_b   1.000
_cell.length_c   1.000
_cell.angle_alpha   90.00
_cell.angle_beta   90.00
_cell.angle_gamma   90.00
#
_symmetry.space_group_name_H-M   'P 1'
#
loop_
_entity.id
_entity.type
_entity.pdbx_description
1 polymer ?
#
loop_
_entity_poly.entity_id
_entity_poly.type
_entity_poly.pdbx_seq_one_letter_code
_entity_poly.pdbx_strand_id
1 'polypeptide(L)'
;MAAPYNPPVKNEDFVCYISLRSAADSLSFKSSPTIASGDFKVSKDGGALANLTTLPTVEPSGSVMVKITLSATEMNADNVTVVAIDQTTDKEWADYVLNIVTTA
;
A
#
# COMPACT_ATOMS: atom_id res chain seq x y z
N MET A 1 -6.19 -18.67 -11.71
CA MET A 1 -4.86 -18.99 -11.14
C MET A 1 -4.43 -17.72 -10.41
N ALA A 2 -4.07 -17.75 -9.13
CA ALA A 2 -3.58 -16.54 -8.46
C ALA A 2 -2.41 -16.00 -9.30
N ALA A 3 -2.45 -14.72 -9.68
CA ALA A 3 -1.35 -14.11 -10.40
C ALA A 3 -0.07 -14.40 -9.60
N PRO A 4 1.01 -14.89 -10.23
CA PRO A 4 2.27 -14.98 -9.53
C PRO A 4 2.67 -13.54 -9.21
N TYR A 5 2.47 -13.09 -7.98
CA TYR A 5 2.84 -11.75 -7.50
C TYR A 5 4.37 -11.51 -7.55
N ASN A 6 5.12 -12.38 -8.22
CA ASN A 6 6.54 -12.28 -8.48
C ASN A 6 6.83 -12.91 -9.85
N PRO A 7 7.29 -12.13 -10.84
CA PRO A 7 7.49 -10.68 -10.76
C PRO A 7 6.16 -9.91 -10.72
N PRO A 8 6.14 -8.64 -10.24
CA PRO A 8 5.01 -7.75 -10.47
C PRO A 8 4.83 -7.55 -11.99
N VAL A 9 3.64 -7.80 -12.53
CA VAL A 9 3.36 -7.70 -13.97
C VAL A 9 2.42 -6.51 -14.23
N LYS A 10 2.70 -5.73 -15.27
CA LYS A 10 1.84 -4.61 -15.68
C LYS A 10 0.46 -5.15 -16.08
N ASN A 11 -0.60 -4.43 -15.73
CA ASN A 11 -1.99 -4.80 -16.03
C ASN A 11 -2.49 -6.11 -15.38
N GLU A 12 -1.81 -6.61 -14.35
CA GLU A 12 -2.25 -7.78 -13.59
C GLU A 12 -2.48 -7.41 -12.14
N ASP A 13 -3.36 -8.15 -11.47
CA ASP A 13 -3.59 -7.97 -10.03
C ASP A 13 -2.32 -8.32 -9.24
N PHE A 14 -2.03 -7.52 -8.21
CA PHE A 14 -0.84 -7.66 -7.39
C PHE A 14 -1.17 -7.62 -5.90
N VAL A 15 -0.47 -8.44 -5.10
CA VAL A 15 -0.61 -8.45 -3.64
C VAL A 15 0.77 -8.42 -3.00
N CYS A 16 0.94 -7.56 -2.01
CA CYS A 16 2.11 -7.56 -1.13
C CYS A 16 1.72 -7.19 0.31
N TYR A 17 2.65 -7.40 1.24
CA TYR A 17 2.46 -7.03 2.65
C TYR A 17 3.54 -6.04 3.07
N ILE A 18 3.12 -5.02 3.81
CA ILE A 18 4.01 -4.05 4.45
C ILE A 18 3.73 -4.00 5.95
N SER A 19 4.54 -3.24 6.67
CA SER A 19 4.28 -2.85 8.05
C SER A 19 4.44 -1.33 8.17
N LEU A 20 3.58 -0.71 8.96
CA LEU A 20 3.62 0.73 9.21
C LEU A 20 4.26 0.96 10.58
N ARG A 21 5.15 1.94 10.67
CA ARG A 21 5.81 2.31 11.93
C ARG A 21 4.83 3.07 12.81
N SER A 22 4.84 2.85 14.12
CA SER A 22 4.03 3.63 15.06
C SER A 22 4.51 5.10 15.08
N ALA A 23 3.56 6.04 15.06
CA ALA A 23 3.88 7.46 15.21
C ALA A 23 4.24 7.82 16.67
N ALA A 24 3.68 7.10 17.64
CA ALA A 24 3.94 7.29 19.07
C ALA A 24 5.22 6.61 19.55
N ASP A 25 5.63 5.52 18.89
CA ASP A 25 6.87 4.80 19.18
C ASP A 25 7.62 4.50 17.89
N SER A 26 8.67 5.30 17.67
CA SER A 26 9.54 5.15 16.52
C SER A 26 10.33 3.82 16.53
N LEU A 27 10.34 2.98 17.55
CA LEU A 27 11.05 1.70 17.48
C LEU A 27 10.15 0.53 17.09
N SER A 28 8.83 0.72 17.11
CA SER A 28 7.85 -0.34 16.94
C SER A 28 7.00 -0.17 15.68
N PHE A 29 6.54 -1.29 15.12
CA PHE A 29 5.46 -1.28 14.15
C PHE A 29 4.12 -1.05 14.83
N LYS A 30 3.22 -0.36 14.16
CA LYS A 30 1.85 -0.19 14.60
C LYS A 30 1.10 -1.50 14.41
N SER A 31 0.63 -2.10 15.50
CA SER A 31 -0.32 -3.22 15.45
C SER A 31 -1.71 -2.71 15.11
N SER A 32 -2.43 -3.43 14.24
CA SER A 32 -3.79 -3.08 13.83
C SER A 32 -3.93 -1.59 13.46
N PRO A 33 -3.11 -1.06 12.54
CA PRO A 33 -3.27 0.31 12.09
C PRO A 33 -4.68 0.51 11.53
N THR A 34 -5.29 1.62 11.88
CA THR A 34 -6.56 2.05 11.31
C THR A 34 -6.28 2.52 9.89
N ILE A 35 -6.95 1.90 8.91
CA ILE A 35 -6.80 2.22 7.50
C ILE A 35 -8.15 2.74 6.99
N ALA A 36 -8.14 3.96 6.49
CA ALA A 36 -9.28 4.66 5.93
C ALA A 36 -9.05 5.04 4.46
N SER A 37 -10.15 5.38 3.78
CA SER A 37 -10.08 5.86 2.40
C SER A 37 -9.25 7.14 2.33
N GLY A 38 -8.31 7.17 1.38
CA GLY A 38 -7.40 8.29 1.17
C GLY A 38 -6.07 8.17 1.92
N ASP A 39 -5.93 7.28 2.89
CA ASP A 39 -4.65 7.05 3.56
C ASP A 39 -3.62 6.49 2.58
N PHE A 40 -4.07 5.62 1.67
CA PHE A 40 -3.25 5.04 0.62
C PHE A 40 -3.63 5.61 -0.74
N LYS A 41 -2.61 6.15 -1.43
CA LYS A 41 -2.72 6.68 -2.79
C LYS A 41 -1.68 6.04 -3.68
N VAL A 42 -2.00 5.92 -4.96
CA VAL A 42 -1.11 5.42 -6.00
C VAL A 42 -0.71 6.53 -6.95
N SER A 43 0.57 6.56 -7.33
CA SER A 43 1.10 7.28 -8.47
C SER A 43 1.54 6.26 -9.51
N LYS A 44 1.20 6.54 -10.77
CA LYS A 44 1.54 5.72 -11.94
C LYS A 44 2.49 6.52 -12.81
N ASP A 45 3.72 6.03 -12.95
CA ASP A 45 4.81 6.65 -13.72
C ASP A 45 5.07 8.12 -13.33
N GLY A 46 4.95 8.45 -12.03
CA GLY A 46 5.11 9.80 -11.52
C GLY A 46 3.92 10.74 -11.76
N GLY A 47 2.78 10.22 -12.24
CA GLY A 47 1.53 10.94 -12.35
C GLY A 47 0.95 11.37 -10.99
N ALA A 48 -0.11 12.18 -11.03
CA ALA A 48 -0.79 12.67 -9.83
C ALA A 48 -1.27 11.53 -8.92
N LEU A 49 -1.20 11.75 -7.61
CA LEU A 49 -1.68 10.79 -6.61
C LEU A 49 -3.19 10.62 -6.70
N ALA A 50 -3.65 9.39 -6.90
CA ALA A 50 -5.05 8.99 -6.89
C ALA A 50 -5.31 8.04 -5.71
N ASN A 51 -6.50 8.07 -5.13
CA ASN A 51 -6.88 7.11 -4.10
C ASN A 51 -6.88 5.69 -4.67
N LEU A 52 -6.44 4.71 -3.87
CA LEU A 52 -6.66 3.31 -4.20
C LEU A 52 -8.15 2.99 -4.19
N THR A 53 -8.60 2.28 -5.21
CA THR A 53 -9.92 1.62 -5.26
C THR A 53 -9.92 0.35 -4.42
N THR A 54 -8.74 -0.27 -4.28
CA THR A 54 -8.47 -1.47 -3.49
C THR A 54 -7.91 -1.08 -2.12
N LEU A 55 -8.80 -0.74 -1.18
CA LEU A 55 -8.38 -0.29 0.15
C LEU A 55 -7.54 -1.38 0.85
N PRO A 56 -6.30 -1.07 1.29
CA PRO A 56 -5.49 -2.01 2.05
C PRO A 56 -6.15 -2.43 3.37
N THR A 57 -5.82 -3.63 3.84
CA THR A 57 -6.41 -4.21 5.06
C THR A 57 -5.35 -4.83 5.96
N VAL A 58 -5.64 -4.95 7.25
CA VAL A 58 -4.77 -5.68 8.19
C VAL A 58 -5.10 -7.17 8.11
N GLU A 59 -4.14 -7.99 7.70
CA GLU A 59 -4.31 -9.44 7.51
C GLU A 59 -3.04 -10.19 7.94
N PRO A 60 -3.09 -11.10 8.93
CA PRO A 60 -4.25 -11.47 9.75
C PRO A 60 -4.68 -10.34 10.69
N SER A 61 -5.95 -10.35 11.11
CA SER A 61 -6.47 -9.38 12.08
C SER A 61 -5.66 -9.39 13.37
N GLY A 62 -5.42 -8.22 13.95
CA GLY A 62 -4.58 -8.06 15.15
C GLY A 62 -3.07 -7.96 14.88
N SER A 63 -2.61 -8.17 13.64
CA SER A 63 -1.18 -8.15 13.32
C SER A 63 -0.67 -6.75 12.94
N VAL A 64 0.64 -6.68 12.65
CA VAL A 64 1.30 -5.50 12.06
C VAL A 64 1.33 -5.54 10.52
N MET A 65 0.77 -6.60 9.92
CA MET A 65 0.82 -6.83 8.48
C MET A 65 -0.34 -6.12 7.80
N VAL A 66 0.01 -5.16 6.94
CA VAL A 66 -0.95 -4.49 6.05
C VAL A 66 -0.83 -5.11 4.67
N LYS A 67 -1.90 -5.76 4.23
CA LYS A 67 -2.05 -6.32 2.89
C LYS A 67 -2.46 -5.22 1.92
N ILE A 68 -1.57 -4.94 0.99
CA ILE A 68 -1.86 -4.10 -0.16
C ILE A 68 -2.26 -5.03 -1.30
N THR A 69 -3.51 -4.90 -1.74
CA THR A 69 -3.99 -5.48 -3.00
C THR A 69 -4.07 -4.34 -4.00
N LEU A 70 -3.55 -4.53 -5.20
CA LEU A 70 -3.65 -3.58 -6.31
C LEU A 70 -4.32 -4.30 -7.47
N SER A 71 -5.32 -3.66 -8.05
CA SER A 71 -5.99 -4.16 -9.25
C SER A 71 -5.11 -3.98 -10.49
N ALA A 72 -5.42 -4.71 -11.56
CA ALA A 72 -4.86 -4.50 -12.88
C ALA A 72 -4.83 -3.03 -13.34
N THR A 73 -5.84 -2.22 -12.96
CA THR A 73 -5.91 -0.79 -13.34
C THR A 73 -4.92 0.07 -12.55
N GLU A 74 -4.69 -0.27 -11.28
CA GLU A 74 -3.70 0.38 -10.42
C GLU A 74 -2.28 -0.05 -10.80
N MET A 75 -2.13 -1.29 -11.32
CA MET A 75 -0.89 -1.87 -11.84
C MET A 75 -0.60 -1.56 -13.32
N ASN A 76 -1.39 -0.69 -13.96
CA ASN A 76 -1.17 -0.27 -15.35
C ASN A 76 -0.19 0.92 -15.43
N ALA A 77 1.08 0.66 -15.12
CA ALA A 77 2.21 1.59 -15.18
C ALA A 77 3.52 0.80 -15.16
N ASP A 78 4.63 1.37 -15.62
CA ASP A 78 5.97 0.73 -15.46
C ASP A 78 6.48 0.86 -14.03
N ASN A 79 6.11 1.97 -13.39
CA ASN A 79 6.47 2.30 -12.03
C ASN A 79 5.22 2.68 -11.23
N VAL A 80 4.83 1.78 -10.32
CA VAL A 80 3.67 1.94 -9.43
C VAL A 80 4.19 2.32 -8.04
N THR A 81 3.90 3.54 -7.60
CA THR A 81 4.30 4.02 -6.27
C THR A 81 3.08 4.17 -5.38
N VAL A 82 3.06 3.45 -4.26
CA VAL A 82 2.04 3.59 -3.23
C VAL A 82 2.58 4.49 -2.13
N VAL A 83 1.86 5.58 -1.85
CA VAL A 83 2.14 6.50 -0.75
C VAL A 83 1.07 6.27 0.32
N ALA A 84 1.51 5.99 1.54
CA ALA A 84 0.67 5.83 2.71
C ALA A 84 0.92 6.99 3.67
N ILE A 85 -0.11 7.79 3.93
CA ILE A 85 -0.11 8.90 4.88
C ILE A 85 -1.39 8.83 5.69
N ASP A 86 -1.28 8.70 7.00
CA ASP A 86 -2.42 8.81 7.90
C ASP A 86 -2.98 10.24 7.77
N GLN A 87 -4.23 10.35 7.32
CA GLN A 87 -4.85 11.65 7.06
C GLN A 87 -5.33 12.36 8.33
N THR A 88 -5.25 11.71 9.49
CA THR A 88 -5.59 12.35 10.77
C THR A 88 -4.52 13.35 11.18
N THR A 89 -4.93 14.39 11.92
CA THR A 89 -4.01 15.38 12.48
C THR A 89 -3.03 14.73 13.46
N ASP A 90 -3.55 13.83 14.31
CA ASP A 90 -2.79 13.05 15.27
C ASP A 90 -2.54 11.65 14.69
N LYS A 91 -1.50 11.54 13.87
CA LYS A 91 -1.17 10.31 13.16
C LYS A 91 -1.02 9.12 14.12
N GLU A 92 -1.61 7.99 13.75
CA GLU A 92 -1.47 6.71 14.43
C GLU A 92 -0.19 5.99 13.98
N TRP A 93 0.21 6.19 12.72
CA TRP A 93 1.37 5.56 12.10
C TRP A 93 2.14 6.56 11.22
N ALA A 94 3.43 6.31 11.02
CA ALA A 94 4.31 7.19 10.27
C ALA A 94 4.17 7.00 8.76
N ASP A 95 4.41 8.08 8.02
CA ASP A 95 4.36 8.10 6.55
C ASP A 95 5.26 7.02 5.94
N TYR A 96 4.76 6.39 4.87
CA TYR A 96 5.43 5.28 4.22
C TYR A 96 5.28 5.36 2.70
N VAL A 97 6.28 4.88 1.97
CA VAL A 97 6.26 4.80 0.51
C VAL A 97 6.77 3.43 0.08
N LEU A 98 6.01 2.77 -0.79
CA LEU A 98 6.37 1.54 -1.47
C LEU A 98 6.49 1.82 -2.96
N ASN A 99 7.60 1.41 -3.57
CA ASN A 99 7.79 1.44 -5.00
C ASN A 99 7.77 0.03 -5.58
N ILE A 100 6.99 -0.18 -6.63
CA ILE A 100 6.84 -1.44 -7.34
C ILE A 100 7.17 -1.20 -8.81
N VAL A 101 8.17 -1.92 -9.32
CA VAL A 101 8.54 -1.88 -10.74
C VAL A 101 7.93 -3.10 -11.42
N THR A 102 7.18 -2.89 -12.49
CA THR A 102 6.48 -3.96 -13.20
C THR A 102 7.30 -4.49 -14.37
N THR A 103 7.16 -5.77 -14.68
CA THR A 103 7.54 -6.32 -15.98
C THR A 103 6.47 -6.06 -17.03
N ALA A 104 6.86 -6.19 -18.29
CA ALA A 104 5.93 -6.19 -19.43
C ALA A 104 4.89 -7.31 -19.34
#